data_AF-A0A5C2S8D3-F1
#
_entry.id   AF-A0A5C2S8D3-F1
#
_cell.length_a   1.000
_cell.length_b   1.000
_cell.length_c   1.000
_cell.angle_alpha   90.00
_cell.angle_beta   90.00
_cell.angle_gamma   90.00
#
_symmetry.space_group_name_H-M   'P 1'
#
loop_
_entity.id
_entity.type
_entity.pdbx_description
1 polymer ?
#
loop_
_entity_poly.entity_id
_entity_poly.type
_entity_poly.pdbx_seq_one_letter_code
_entity_poly.pdbx_strand_id
1 'polypeptide(L)'
;GEGAKPGEIPTDVNQSTGLERLQVLGALEGVEVFDLKPLDSSRIGTLADPIKVFSMEPERVVGCTGAPAESHELIWFTLTREKNRRCPECGSVYALDFQGSEHAHEH
;
A
#
# COMPACT_ATOMS: atom_id res chain seq x y z
N GLY A 1 15.03 -3.01 21.75
CA GLY A 1 15.56 -4.38 21.68
C GLY A 1 16.39 -4.66 22.91
N GLU A 2 17.40 -5.50 22.82
CA GLU A 2 18.41 -5.60 23.89
C GLU A 2 19.19 -4.29 24.00
N GLY A 3 19.48 -3.86 25.24
CA GLY A 3 20.27 -2.66 25.49
C GLY A 3 21.73 -2.84 25.06
N ALA A 4 22.35 -1.76 24.56
CA ALA A 4 23.79 -1.74 24.28
C ALA A 4 24.60 -1.84 25.57
N LYS A 5 25.84 -2.35 25.50
CA LYS A 5 26.72 -2.46 26.66
C LYS A 5 27.25 -1.08 27.10
N PRO A 6 27.63 -0.90 28.37
CA PRO A 6 28.24 0.35 28.83
C PRO A 6 29.48 0.72 28.00
N GLY A 7 29.54 1.95 27.50
CA GLY A 7 30.65 2.46 26.71
C GLY A 7 30.55 2.22 25.19
N GLU A 8 29.53 1.49 24.72
CA GLU A 8 29.27 1.30 23.29
C GLU A 8 28.22 2.31 22.78
N ILE A 9 28.35 2.71 21.50
CA ILE A 9 27.32 3.49 20.81
C ILE A 9 26.21 2.52 20.37
N PRO A 10 24.96 2.72 20.79
CA PRO A 10 23.86 1.83 20.42
C PRO A 10 23.57 1.86 18.91
N THR A 11 23.23 0.72 18.34
CA THR A 11 22.69 0.63 16.97
C THR A 11 21.17 0.76 16.96
N ASP A 12 20.60 1.02 15.80
CA ASP A 12 19.14 1.06 15.61
C ASP A 12 18.48 -0.27 16.02
N VAL A 13 19.16 -1.41 15.84
CA VAL A 13 18.65 -2.72 16.30
C VAL A 13 18.53 -2.78 17.83
N ASN A 14 19.44 -2.11 18.55
CA ASN A 14 19.45 -2.10 20.00
C ASN A 14 18.33 -1.20 20.55
N GLN A 15 18.25 0.05 20.07
CA GLN A 15 17.43 1.08 20.72
C GLN A 15 16.15 1.49 19.97
N SER A 16 15.91 1.01 18.76
CA SER A 16 14.60 1.23 18.12
C SER A 16 13.47 0.55 18.90
N THR A 17 12.30 1.20 18.89
CA THR A 17 11.06 0.70 19.49
C THR A 17 9.87 0.92 18.55
N GLY A 18 8.76 0.21 18.78
CA GLY A 18 7.51 0.41 18.02
C GLY A 18 7.66 0.25 16.50
N LEU A 19 7.10 1.21 15.74
CA LEU A 19 7.10 1.20 14.27
C LEU A 19 8.49 1.36 13.67
N GLU A 20 9.36 2.16 14.29
CA GLU A 20 10.75 2.30 13.86
C GLU A 20 11.45 0.94 13.92
N ARG A 21 11.25 0.19 15.02
CA ARG A 21 11.80 -1.16 15.15
C ARG A 21 11.26 -2.10 14.08
N LEU A 22 9.96 -2.04 13.78
CA LEU A 22 9.34 -2.85 12.73
C LEU A 22 10.01 -2.58 11.37
N GLN A 23 10.22 -1.31 11.04
CA GLN A 23 10.88 -0.90 9.80
C GLN A 23 12.34 -1.36 9.74
N VAL A 24 13.11 -1.21 10.82
CA VAL A 24 14.50 -1.66 10.91
C VAL A 24 14.62 -3.17 10.72
N LEU A 25 13.77 -3.96 11.39
CA LEU A 25 13.77 -5.41 11.26
C LEU A 25 13.33 -5.85 9.85
N GLY A 26 12.30 -5.20 9.29
CA GLY A 26 11.88 -5.46 7.91
C GLY A 26 13.02 -5.22 6.91
N ALA A 27 13.71 -4.08 7.03
CA ALA A 27 14.85 -3.75 6.16
C ALA A 27 15.99 -4.78 6.26
N LEU A 28 16.28 -5.31 7.45
CA LEU A 28 17.29 -6.36 7.64
C LEU A 28 16.91 -7.68 6.97
N GLU A 29 15.63 -8.03 6.97
CA GLU A 29 15.08 -9.23 6.30
C GLU A 29 14.80 -8.98 4.80
N GLY A 30 15.07 -7.79 4.28
CA GLY A 30 14.79 -7.41 2.90
C GLY A 30 13.28 -7.23 2.59
N VAL A 31 12.47 -6.99 3.63
CA VAL A 31 11.02 -6.77 3.53
C VAL A 31 10.68 -5.29 3.73
N GLU A 32 10.12 -4.67 2.70
CA GLU A 32 9.54 -3.31 2.79
C GLU A 32 8.17 -3.37 3.48
N VAL A 33 8.12 -3.10 4.77
CA VAL A 33 6.89 -3.20 5.58
C VAL A 33 5.82 -2.16 5.23
N PHE A 34 6.21 -1.05 4.61
CA PHE A 34 5.30 -0.02 4.12
C PHE A 34 5.41 0.09 2.60
N ASP A 35 4.28 -0.08 1.91
CA ASP A 35 4.23 0.00 0.46
C ASP A 35 4.27 1.47 -0.01
N LEU A 36 5.35 1.84 -0.67
CA LEU A 36 5.56 3.16 -1.27
C LEU A 36 5.51 3.11 -2.80
N LYS A 37 5.15 1.97 -3.39
CA LYS A 37 5.11 1.81 -4.84
C LYS A 37 3.91 2.56 -5.41
N PRO A 38 4.05 3.12 -6.63
CA PRO A 38 2.91 3.70 -7.33
C PRO A 38 1.90 2.61 -7.71
N LEU A 39 0.71 3.06 -8.10
CA LEU A 39 -0.31 2.18 -8.67
C LEU A 39 0.22 1.48 -9.94
N ASP A 40 -0.11 0.19 -10.10
CA ASP A 40 0.23 -0.55 -11.32
C ASP A 40 -0.41 0.11 -12.55
N SER A 41 0.46 0.53 -13.47
CA SER A 41 0.13 1.21 -14.73
C SER A 41 0.68 0.44 -15.95
N SER A 42 1.08 -0.82 -15.76
CA SER A 42 1.61 -1.67 -16.82
C SER A 42 0.57 -2.09 -17.86
N ARG A 43 -0.73 -2.00 -17.51
CA ARG A 43 -1.86 -2.40 -18.35
C ARG A 43 -3.13 -1.61 -18.02
N ILE A 44 -4.10 -1.65 -18.95
CA ILE A 44 -5.46 -1.19 -18.69
C ILE A 44 -6.25 -2.32 -18.02
N GLY A 45 -6.83 -2.05 -16.84
CA GLY A 45 -7.72 -2.99 -16.17
C GLY A 45 -9.07 -3.12 -16.89
N THR A 46 -9.60 -4.34 -16.96
CA THR A 46 -10.91 -4.63 -17.55
C THR A 46 -11.89 -5.10 -16.48
N LEU A 47 -13.19 -5.22 -16.82
CA LEU A 47 -14.16 -5.80 -15.88
C LEU A 47 -13.85 -7.27 -15.54
N ALA A 48 -13.30 -8.02 -16.51
CA ALA A 48 -12.92 -9.42 -16.31
C ALA A 48 -11.58 -9.55 -15.55
N ASP A 49 -10.66 -8.60 -15.75
CA ASP A 49 -9.35 -8.57 -15.12
C ASP A 49 -9.00 -7.13 -14.68
N PRO A 50 -9.50 -6.69 -13.52
CA PRO A 50 -9.25 -5.34 -13.00
C PRO A 50 -7.86 -5.22 -12.37
N ILE A 51 -7.35 -3.99 -12.28
CA ILE A 51 -6.17 -3.69 -11.45
C ILE A 51 -6.58 -3.88 -9.98
N LYS A 52 -5.93 -4.83 -9.31
CA LYS A 52 -6.14 -5.12 -7.89
C LYS A 52 -5.37 -4.12 -7.05
N VAL A 53 -6.07 -3.48 -6.12
CA VAL A 53 -5.47 -2.48 -5.22
C VAL A 53 -5.59 -2.98 -3.79
N PHE A 54 -4.46 -3.37 -3.22
CA PHE A 54 -4.37 -3.85 -1.84
C PHE A 54 -4.91 -2.80 -0.86
N SER A 55 -5.67 -3.22 0.14
CA SER A 55 -6.08 -2.36 1.25
C SER A 55 -6.29 -3.16 2.53
N MET A 56 -5.83 -2.60 3.65
CA MET A 56 -6.18 -3.08 4.99
C MET A 56 -7.54 -2.58 5.46
N GLU A 57 -8.10 -1.59 4.77
CA GLU A 57 -9.38 -0.94 5.09
C GLU A 57 -10.41 -1.17 3.96
N PRO A 58 -11.72 -1.12 4.25
CA PRO A 58 -12.78 -1.40 3.26
C PRO A 58 -12.88 -0.33 2.16
N GLU A 59 -12.14 0.77 2.29
CA GLU A 59 -12.00 1.81 1.28
C GLU A 59 -10.54 2.25 1.10
N ARG A 60 -10.21 2.71 -0.11
CA ARG A 60 -8.88 3.26 -0.43
C ARG A 60 -8.97 4.34 -1.51
N VAL A 61 -8.28 5.45 -1.30
CA VAL A 61 -8.11 6.51 -2.30
C VAL A 61 -7.02 6.09 -3.30
N VAL A 62 -7.31 6.20 -4.60
CA VAL A 62 -6.37 5.87 -5.67
C VAL A 62 -6.30 6.99 -6.71
N GLY A 63 -5.12 7.14 -7.31
CA GLY A 63 -4.84 8.12 -8.36
C GLY A 63 -4.45 7.42 -9.66
N CYS A 64 -5.26 7.57 -10.71
CA CYS A 64 -4.99 7.03 -12.03
C CYS A 64 -4.33 8.10 -12.92
N THR A 65 -3.18 7.79 -13.51
CA THR A 65 -2.50 8.62 -14.53
C THR A 65 -2.46 7.94 -15.91
N GLY A 66 -3.06 6.76 -16.03
CA GLY A 66 -3.16 6.00 -17.28
C GLY A 66 -2.21 4.81 -17.36
N ALA A 67 -2.26 4.11 -18.50
CA ALA A 67 -1.38 3.01 -18.85
C ALA A 67 -1.00 3.16 -20.34
N PRO A 68 0.26 3.53 -20.66
CA PRO A 68 1.40 3.73 -19.76
C PRO A 68 1.18 4.87 -18.74
N ALA A 69 1.94 4.86 -17.65
CA ALA A 69 1.87 5.91 -16.62
C ALA A 69 1.95 7.32 -17.24
N GLU A 70 1.18 8.25 -16.68
CA GLU A 70 1.14 9.66 -17.12
C GLU A 70 0.63 9.88 -18.56
N SER A 71 -0.07 8.90 -19.16
CA SER A 71 -0.74 9.09 -20.44
C SER A 71 -1.92 10.07 -20.37
N HIS A 72 -2.42 10.38 -19.17
CA HIS A 72 -3.44 11.40 -18.95
C HIS A 72 -3.29 12.09 -17.58
N GLU A 73 -4.02 13.18 -17.34
CA GLU A 73 -3.96 13.92 -16.07
C GLU A 73 -4.42 13.06 -14.88
N LEU A 74 -3.88 13.34 -13.69
CA LEU A 74 -4.18 12.59 -12.48
C LEU A 74 -5.66 12.68 -12.11
N ILE A 75 -6.34 11.53 -12.07
CA ILE A 75 -7.72 11.43 -11.61
C ILE A 75 -7.77 10.65 -10.30
N TRP A 76 -8.30 11.30 -9.26
CA TRP A 76 -8.52 10.73 -7.94
C TRP A 76 -9.92 10.14 -7.80
N PHE A 77 -10.03 8.97 -7.16
CA PHE A 77 -11.31 8.39 -6.75
C PHE A 77 -11.15 7.43 -5.57
N THR A 78 -12.24 7.22 -4.84
CA THR A 78 -12.31 6.25 -3.74
C THR A 78 -12.81 4.89 -4.27
N LEU A 79 -11.97 3.87 -4.07
CA LEU A 79 -12.35 2.47 -4.19
C LEU A 79 -13.00 1.99 -2.90
N THR A 80 -14.06 1.20 -3.03
CA THR A 80 -14.73 0.55 -1.91
C THR A 80 -14.87 -0.94 -2.21
N ARG A 81 -15.08 -1.75 -1.18
CA ARG A 81 -15.19 -3.21 -1.33
C ARG A 81 -16.38 -3.66 -2.17
N GLU A 82 -17.46 -2.89 -2.19
CA GLU A 82 -18.73 -3.29 -2.79
C GLU A 82 -18.74 -3.18 -4.32
N LYS A 83 -17.88 -2.32 -4.90
CA LYS A 83 -17.90 -2.05 -6.33
C LYS A 83 -16.53 -1.70 -6.90
N ASN A 84 -16.27 -2.27 -8.08
CA ASN A 84 -15.17 -1.82 -8.93
C ASN A 84 -15.42 -0.38 -9.39
N ARG A 85 -14.34 0.37 -9.59
CA ARG A 85 -14.41 1.71 -10.20
C ARG A 85 -13.70 1.69 -11.54
N ARG A 86 -14.22 2.51 -12.45
CA ARG A 86 -13.62 2.75 -13.76
C ARG A 86 -13.08 4.16 -13.80
N CYS A 87 -11.84 4.34 -14.22
CA CYS A 87 -11.31 5.67 -14.55
C CYS A 87 -12.16 6.27 -15.68
N PRO A 88 -12.68 7.51 -15.56
CA PRO A 88 -13.53 8.11 -16.58
C PRO A 88 -12.78 8.47 -17.86
N GLU A 89 -11.46 8.55 -17.83
CA GLU A 89 -10.64 8.95 -18.98
C GLU A 89 -10.07 7.74 -19.74
N CYS A 90 -9.17 6.96 -19.14
CA CYS A 90 -8.58 5.79 -19.81
C CYS A 90 -9.46 4.53 -19.76
N GLY A 91 -10.53 4.55 -18.96
CA GLY A 91 -11.44 3.41 -18.85
C GLY A 91 -10.88 2.22 -18.05
N SER A 92 -9.70 2.32 -17.43
CA SER A 92 -9.12 1.27 -16.60
C SER A 92 -10.00 0.96 -15.39
N VAL A 93 -10.24 -0.33 -15.15
CA VAL A 93 -11.04 -0.84 -14.04
C VAL A 93 -10.15 -1.22 -12.87
N TYR A 94 -10.53 -0.78 -11.68
CA TYR A 94 -9.85 -1.03 -10.42
C TYR A 94 -10.78 -1.75 -9.45
N ALA A 95 -10.26 -2.74 -8.74
CA ALA A 95 -10.97 -3.51 -7.73
C ALA A 95 -10.17 -3.49 -6.42
N LEU A 96 -10.85 -3.24 -5.31
CA LEU A 96 -10.23 -3.31 -3.99
C LEU A 96 -9.88 -4.77 -3.67
N ASP A 97 -8.64 -5.02 -3.29
CA ASP A 97 -8.17 -6.29 -2.72
C ASP A 97 -8.05 -6.11 -1.21
N PHE A 98 -9.18 -6.32 -0.52
CA PHE A 98 -9.28 -6.14 0.92
C PHE A 98 -8.63 -7.32 1.64
N GLN A 99 -7.62 -7.01 2.46
CA GLN A 99 -6.83 -7.98 3.23
C GLN A 99 -6.91 -7.71 4.75
N GLY A 100 -7.77 -6.77 5.16
CA GLY A 100 -8.01 -6.45 6.58
C GLY A 100 -8.88 -7.46 7.32
N SER A 101 -9.03 -7.26 8.62
CA SER A 101 -9.95 -8.04 9.47
C SER A 101 -11.35 -7.41 9.47
N GLU A 102 -12.40 -8.21 9.32
CA GLU A 102 -13.80 -7.76 9.41
C GLU A 102 -14.16 -7.12 10.76
N HIS A 103 -13.40 -7.45 11.83
CA HIS A 103 -13.69 -7.06 13.21
C HIS A 103 -12.79 -5.93 13.74
N ALA A 104 -12.01 -5.26 12.88
CA ALA A 104 -11.00 -4.28 13.31
C ALA A 104 -11.56 -3.01 13.99
N HIS A 105 -12.88 -2.78 13.94
CA HIS A 105 -13.54 -1.62 14.54
C HIS A 105 -14.33 -1.94 15.82
N GLU A 106 -14.24 -3.16 16.36
CA GLU A 106 -14.75 -3.49 17.69
C GLU A 106 -13.69 -3.10 18.74
N HIS A 107 -13.63 -1.81 19.08
CA HIS A 107 -12.85 -1.27 20.20
C HIS A 107 -13.76 -0.80 21.33
#